data_AF-A0A429FDJ2-F1
#
_entry.id   AF-A0A429FDJ2-F1
#
_cell.length_a   1.000
_cell.length_b   1.000
_cell.length_c   1.000
_cell.angle_alpha   90.00
_cell.angle_beta   90.00
_cell.angle_gamma   90.00
#
_symmetry.space_group_name_H-M   'P 1'
#
loop_
_entity.id
_entity.type
_entity.pdbx_description
1 polymer ?
#
loop_
_entity_poly.entity_id
_entity_poly.type
_entity_poly.pdbx_seq_one_letter_code
_entity_poly.pdbx_strand_id
1 'polypeptide(L)'
;MSEATRAHSGADREGHSAALALAKEVQARDLEVVAVRPGSVRVRNPAGEPDKDDPQGQAFSPGLRQEVVCRDRGGVLWWWWVWSGPTRDSCAELEPLCPVADVATAADRLARVLAVREAPNAGV
;
A
#
# COMPACT_ATOMS: atom_id res chain seq x y z
N MET A 1 -24.00 10.51 26.26
CA MET A 1 -23.17 10.07 25.12
C MET A 1 -23.56 10.89 23.90
N SER A 2 -22.61 11.63 23.32
CA SER A 2 -22.88 12.61 22.26
C SER A 2 -22.91 11.95 20.88
N GLU A 3 -23.66 12.55 19.95
CA GLU A 3 -23.82 12.11 18.56
C GLU A 3 -22.47 12.01 17.82
N ALA A 4 -21.55 12.92 18.13
CA ALA A 4 -20.18 12.95 17.60
C ALA A 4 -19.38 11.67 17.92
N THR A 5 -19.55 11.11 19.12
CA THR A 5 -18.87 9.85 19.52
C THR A 5 -19.43 8.65 18.75
N ARG A 6 -20.72 8.68 18.40
CA ARG A 6 -21.38 7.59 17.67
C ARG A 6 -21.03 7.60 16.19
N ALA A 7 -20.92 8.78 15.59
CA ALA A 7 -20.47 8.96 14.21
C ALA A 7 -19.01 8.52 14.02
N HIS A 8 -18.12 8.87 14.96
CA HIS A 8 -16.72 8.46 14.93
C HIS A 8 -16.54 6.94 14.99
N SER A 9 -17.24 6.27 15.92
CA SER A 9 -17.23 4.79 16.03
C SER A 9 -17.89 4.04 14.85
N GLY A 10 -18.69 4.73 14.03
CA GLY A 10 -19.24 4.18 12.79
C GLY A 10 -18.20 4.18 11.68
N ALA A 11 -17.59 5.35 11.43
CA ALA A 11 -16.55 5.53 10.43
C ALA A 11 -15.31 4.64 10.70
N ASP A 12 -14.91 4.49 11.95
CA ASP A 12 -13.77 3.62 12.32
C ASP A 12 -14.01 2.15 11.95
N ARG A 13 -15.25 1.66 12.09
CA ARG A 13 -15.63 0.29 11.72
C ARG A 13 -15.70 0.10 10.22
N GLU A 14 -16.27 1.07 9.50
CA GLU A 14 -16.35 1.04 8.03
C GLU A 14 -14.96 1.08 7.41
N GLY A 15 -14.09 1.98 7.88
CA GLY A 15 -12.69 2.06 7.45
C GLY A 15 -11.92 0.77 7.74
N HIS A 16 -12.14 0.14 8.90
CA HIS A 16 -11.56 -1.15 9.23
C HIS A 16 -12.04 -2.27 8.29
N SER A 17 -13.34 -2.35 8.03
CA SER A 17 -13.92 -3.35 7.11
C SER A 17 -13.41 -3.18 5.68
N ALA A 18 -13.37 -1.95 5.18
CA ALA A 18 -12.84 -1.64 3.84
C ALA A 18 -11.35 -1.97 3.70
N ALA A 19 -10.55 -1.69 4.73
CA ALA A 19 -9.13 -2.03 4.73
C ALA A 19 -8.88 -3.55 4.70
N LEU A 20 -9.69 -4.33 5.42
CA LEU A 20 -9.62 -5.80 5.39
C LEU A 20 -10.07 -6.36 4.03
N ALA A 21 -11.14 -5.82 3.44
CA ALA A 21 -11.59 -6.22 2.11
C ALA A 21 -10.52 -5.94 1.05
N LEU A 22 -9.89 -4.76 1.10
CA LEU A 22 -8.78 -4.42 0.21
C LEU A 22 -7.57 -5.33 0.40
N ALA A 23 -7.20 -5.65 1.64
CA ALA A 23 -6.10 -6.57 1.91
C ALA A 23 -6.30 -7.92 1.21
N LYS A 24 -7.51 -8.48 1.28
CA LYS A 24 -7.83 -9.76 0.64
C LYS A 24 -7.72 -9.70 -0.89
N GLU A 25 -8.27 -8.67 -1.51
CA GLU A 25 -8.22 -8.51 -2.96
C GLU A 25 -6.79 -8.28 -3.48
N VAL A 26 -5.99 -7.52 -2.73
CA VAL A 26 -4.60 -7.24 -3.08
C VAL A 26 -3.73 -8.51 -2.96
N GLN A 27 -3.93 -9.32 -1.91
CA GLN A 27 -3.23 -10.60 -1.75
C GLN A 27 -3.54 -11.58 -2.89
N ALA A 28 -4.75 -11.55 -3.45
CA ALA A 28 -5.11 -12.36 -4.62
C ALA A 28 -4.38 -11.92 -5.92
N ARG A 29 -3.61 -10.83 -5.89
CA ARG A 29 -2.83 -10.28 -7.00
C ARG A 29 -1.31 -10.35 -6.75
N ASP A 30 -0.88 -11.29 -5.90
CA ASP A 30 0.52 -11.55 -5.54
C ASP A 30 1.26 -10.37 -4.91
N LEU A 31 0.50 -9.42 -4.35
CA LEU A 31 1.04 -8.34 -3.55
C LEU A 31 1.01 -8.71 -2.07
N GLU A 32 2.04 -8.30 -1.35
CA GLU A 32 2.09 -8.50 0.09
C GLU A 32 1.38 -7.38 0.83
N VAL A 33 0.66 -7.75 1.90
CA VAL A 33 -0.11 -6.81 2.71
C VAL A 33 0.26 -6.93 4.18
N VAL A 34 0.54 -5.79 4.80
CA VAL A 34 0.83 -5.67 6.23
C VAL A 34 -0.20 -4.72 6.85
N ALA A 35 -0.95 -5.20 7.85
CA ALA A 35 -1.81 -4.32 8.64
C ALA A 35 -0.91 -3.41 9.51
N VAL A 36 -1.06 -2.09 9.40
CA VAL A 36 -0.25 -1.13 10.16
C VAL A 36 -0.96 -0.72 11.45
N ARG A 37 -2.28 -0.56 11.37
CA ARG A 37 -3.20 -0.26 12.48
C ARG A 37 -4.65 -0.53 12.00
N PRO A 38 -5.66 -0.58 12.88
CA PRO A 38 -7.06 -0.68 12.44
C PRO A 38 -7.41 0.39 11.40
N GLY A 39 -8.03 -0.02 10.28
CA GLY A 39 -8.38 0.89 9.19
C GLY A 39 -7.21 1.34 8.31
N SER A 40 -6.05 0.69 8.42
CA SER A 40 -4.85 1.00 7.64
C SER A 40 -4.08 -0.25 7.22
N VAL A 41 -3.86 -0.40 5.92
CA VAL A 41 -3.04 -1.48 5.34
C VAL A 41 -1.90 -0.89 4.53
N ARG A 42 -0.73 -1.51 4.62
CA ARG A 42 0.42 -1.26 3.74
C ARG A 42 0.47 -2.38 2.72
N VAL A 43 0.59 -2.01 1.46
CA VAL A 43 0.69 -2.92 0.33
C VAL A 43 2.07 -2.77 -0.29
N ARG A 44 2.74 -3.88 -0.59
CA ARG A 44 4.08 -3.89 -1.18
C ARG A 44 4.20 -4.93 -2.30
N ASN A 45 5.01 -4.62 -3.30
CA ASN A 45 5.44 -5.60 -4.30
C ASN A 45 6.72 -6.30 -3.79
N PRO A 46 6.71 -7.61 -3.49
CA PRO A 46 7.90 -8.32 -3.03
C PRO A 46 9.01 -8.37 -4.09
N ALA A 47 8.68 -8.28 -5.38
CA ALA A 47 9.68 -8.23 -6.45
C ALA A 47 10.46 -6.90 -6.49
N GLY A 48 10.00 -5.88 -5.75
CA GLY A 48 10.72 -4.62 -5.56
C GLY A 48 11.81 -4.70 -4.48
N GLU A 49 11.95 -5.81 -3.77
CA GLU A 49 13.06 -6.01 -2.83
C GLU A 49 14.35 -6.36 -3.58
N PRO A 50 15.51 -5.83 -3.17
CA PRO A 50 16.78 -6.11 -3.79
C PRO A 50 17.16 -7.57 -3.56
N ASP A 51 17.90 -8.13 -4.51
CA ASP A 51 18.42 -9.48 -4.39
C ASP A 51 19.35 -9.57 -3.17
N LYS A 52 19.08 -10.57 -2.31
CA LYS A 52 19.81 -10.83 -1.07
C LYS A 52 21.25 -11.26 -1.34
N ASP A 53 21.48 -11.81 -2.53
CA ASP A 53 22.77 -12.31 -2.98
C ASP A 53 23.56 -11.28 -3.81
N ASP A 54 23.02 -10.05 -3.96
CA ASP A 54 23.70 -8.92 -4.62
C ASP A 54 24.01 -7.77 -3.63
N PRO A 55 25.19 -7.79 -2.97
CA PRO A 55 25.59 -6.73 -2.05
C PRO A 55 25.71 -5.34 -2.71
N GLN A 56 26.03 -5.30 -4.00
CA GLN A 56 26.19 -4.05 -4.75
C GLN A 56 24.80 -3.48 -5.07
N GLY A 57 23.87 -4.30 -5.54
CA GLY A 57 22.47 -3.94 -5.73
C GLY A 57 21.79 -3.48 -4.43
N GLN A 58 22.12 -4.11 -3.29
CA GLN A 58 21.64 -3.68 -1.97
C GLN A 58 22.18 -2.29 -1.56
N ALA A 59 23.43 -1.97 -1.90
CA ALA A 59 24.05 -0.68 -1.60
C ALA A 59 23.54 0.46 -2.51
N PHE A 60 23.27 0.17 -3.79
CA PHE A 60 22.89 1.17 -4.80
C PHE A 60 21.39 1.23 -5.11
N SER A 61 20.59 0.30 -4.57
CA SER A 61 19.12 0.39 -4.55
C SER A 61 18.65 0.76 -3.14
N PRO A 62 18.84 2.03 -2.68
CA PRO A 62 18.31 2.48 -1.41
C PRO A 62 16.78 2.62 -1.52
N GLY A 63 16.11 1.48 -1.56
CA GLY A 63 14.68 1.33 -1.32
C GLY A 63 13.79 2.21 -2.17
N LEU A 64 13.71 2.01 -3.48
CA LEU A 64 12.43 2.26 -4.17
C LEU A 64 11.42 1.23 -3.65
N ARG A 65 10.97 1.44 -2.42
CA ARG A 65 9.92 0.65 -1.79
C ARG A 65 8.68 0.95 -2.61
N GLN A 66 8.32 0.02 -3.49
CA GLN A 66 7.07 0.04 -4.21
C GLN A 66 5.98 -0.28 -3.19
N GLU A 67 5.59 0.75 -2.45
CA GLU A 67 4.72 0.66 -1.30
C GLU A 67 3.63 1.73 -1.36
N VAL A 68 2.41 1.30 -1.04
CA VAL A 68 1.28 2.19 -0.82
C VAL A 68 0.69 1.90 0.54
N VAL A 69 0.31 2.96 1.27
CA VAL A 69 -0.53 2.84 2.47
C VAL A 69 -1.95 3.23 2.09
N CYS A 70 -2.89 2.33 2.35
CA CYS A 70 -4.32 2.62 2.28
C CYS A 70 -4.85 2.81 3.69
N ARG A 71 -5.30 4.02 4.04
CA ARG A 71 -5.81 4.33 5.38
C ARG A 71 -7.05 5.20 5.34
N ASP A 72 -7.92 5.06 6.35
CA ASP A 72 -9.09 5.93 6.48
C ASP A 72 -8.69 7.41 6.57
N ARG A 73 -9.47 8.25 5.87
CA ARG A 73 -9.48 9.69 5.98
C ARG A 73 -10.93 10.17 5.91
N GLY A 74 -11.60 10.17 7.05
CA GLY A 74 -12.95 10.73 7.18
C GLY A 74 -14.02 9.82 6.61
N GLY A 75 -13.92 8.50 6.87
CA GLY A 75 -14.88 7.49 6.41
C GLY A 75 -14.62 6.98 4.99
N VAL A 76 -13.57 7.45 4.34
CA VAL A 76 -13.14 7.00 3.01
C VAL A 76 -11.71 6.51 3.10
N LEU A 77 -11.45 5.31 2.60
CA LEU A 77 -10.11 4.78 2.50
C LEU A 77 -9.33 5.58 1.42
N TRP A 78 -8.15 6.09 1.75
CA TRP A 78 -7.31 6.88 0.84
C TRP A 78 -5.98 6.18 0.57
N TRP A 79 -5.48 6.36 -0.65
CA TRP A 79 -4.16 5.91 -1.09
C TRP A 79 -3.12 6.95 -0.76
N TRP A 80 -2.01 6.47 -0.21
CA TRP A 80 -0.84 7.27 0.09
C TRP A 80 0.38 6.56 -0.49
N TRP A 81 1.07 7.21 -1.42
CA TRP A 81 2.37 6.73 -1.86
C TRP A 81 3.36 6.86 -0.71
N VAL A 82 4.20 5.83 -0.54
CA VAL A 82 5.24 5.82 0.48
C VAL A 82 6.55 6.22 -0.17
N TRP A 83 7.01 7.44 0.10
CA TRP A 83 8.35 7.86 -0.27
C TRP A 83 9.34 7.33 0.77
N SER A 84 10.30 6.53 0.32
CA SER A 84 11.44 6.17 1.15
C SER A 84 12.28 7.41 1.44
N GLY A 85 12.69 7.54 2.69
CA GLY A 85 13.70 8.53 3.04
C GLY A 85 15.08 8.15 2.47
N PRO A 86 16.13 8.92 2.79
CA PRO A 86 17.48 8.70 2.24
C PRO A 86 18.08 7.32 2.56
N THR A 87 17.52 6.61 3.54
CA THR A 87 17.84 5.21 3.87
C THR A 87 16.57 4.39 4.11
N ARG A 88 16.68 3.06 4.09
CA ARG A 88 15.56 2.14 4.37
C ARG A 88 14.96 2.31 5.79
N ASP A 89 15.77 2.74 6.75
CA ASP A 89 15.34 2.94 8.14
C ASP A 89 14.86 4.38 8.40
N SER A 90 14.96 5.26 7.40
CA SER A 90 14.44 6.62 7.51
C SER A 90 12.91 6.62 7.64
N CYS A 91 12.38 7.62 8.34
CA CYS A 91 10.94 7.83 8.39
C CYS A 91 10.41 8.01 6.97
N ALA A 92 9.35 7.27 6.63
CA ALA A 92 8.74 7.37 5.32
C ALA A 92 7.81 8.59 5.25
N GLU A 93 7.88 9.30 4.13
CA GLU A 93 6.95 10.38 3.83
C GLU A 93 5.73 9.79 3.09
N LEU A 94 4.55 10.36 3.35
CA LEU A 94 3.30 9.90 2.76
C LEU A 94 2.73 11.01 1.87
N GLU A 95 2.65 10.73 0.57
CA GLU A 95 2.00 11.62 -0.39
C GLU A 95 0.59 11.10 -0.70
N PRO A 96 -0.47 11.92 -0.50
CA PRO A 96 -1.83 11.50 -0.82
C PRO A 96 -2.00 11.40 -2.33
N LEU A 97 -2.54 10.28 -2.81
CA LEU A 97 -2.86 10.10 -4.22
C LEU A 97 -4.34 10.35 -4.48
N CYS A 98 -5.20 9.45 -4.03
CA CYS A 98 -6.64 9.51 -4.30
C CYS A 98 -7.45 8.68 -3.30
N PRO A 99 -8.77 8.95 -3.17
CA PRO A 99 -9.68 8.06 -2.48
C PRO A 99 -9.82 6.71 -3.22
N VAL A 100 -10.04 5.65 -2.44
CA VAL A 100 -10.42 4.32 -2.92
C VAL A 100 -11.84 4.42 -3.46
N ALA A 101 -12.03 4.17 -4.75
CA ALA A 101 -13.35 4.18 -5.37
C ALA A 101 -14.18 2.97 -4.91
N ASP A 102 -13.84 1.79 -5.42
CA ASP A 102 -14.29 0.48 -4.91
C ASP A 102 -13.08 -0.42 -4.68
N VAL A 103 -13.25 -1.42 -3.82
CA VAL A 103 -12.17 -2.30 -3.35
C VAL A 103 -11.52 -3.11 -4.48
N ALA A 104 -12.29 -3.60 -5.44
CA ALA A 104 -11.78 -4.44 -6.52
C ALA A 104 -10.99 -3.62 -7.54
N THR A 105 -11.55 -2.50 -8.01
CA THR A 105 -10.85 -1.55 -8.89
C THR A 105 -9.59 -1.01 -8.21
N ALA A 106 -9.66 -0.78 -6.90
CA ALA A 106 -8.49 -0.34 -6.15
C ALA A 106 -7.38 -1.40 -6.14
N ALA A 107 -7.71 -2.66 -5.86
CA ALA A 107 -6.74 -3.74 -5.91
C ALA A 107 -6.10 -3.90 -7.30
N ASP A 108 -6.89 -3.81 -8.37
CA ASP A 108 -6.37 -3.84 -9.75
C ASP A 108 -5.40 -2.70 -10.05
N ARG A 109 -5.75 -1.49 -9.64
CA ARG A 109 -4.89 -0.32 -9.83
C ARG A 109 -3.61 -0.43 -8.99
N LEU A 110 -3.68 -0.93 -7.76
CA LEU A 110 -2.50 -1.16 -6.91
C LEU A 110 -1.57 -2.17 -7.55
N ALA A 111 -2.11 -3.29 -8.06
CA ALA A 111 -1.34 -4.28 -8.80
C ALA A 111 -0.65 -3.66 -10.02
N ARG A 112 -1.31 -2.79 -10.79
CA ARG A 112 -0.68 -2.13 -11.95
C ARG A 112 0.38 -1.10 -11.57
N VAL A 113 0.19 -0.37 -10.48
CA VAL A 113 1.13 0.66 -10.02
C VAL A 113 2.35 0.04 -9.34
N LEU A 114 2.16 -1.02 -8.56
CA LEU A 114 3.21 -1.68 -7.78
C LEU A 114 3.92 -2.78 -8.55
N ALA A 115 3.21 -3.59 -9.34
CA ALA A 115 3.86 -4.52 -10.24
C ALA A 115 4.29 -3.76 -11.50
N VAL A 116 5.53 -3.28 -11.50
CA VAL A 116 6.25 -3.05 -12.76
C VAL A 116 6.38 -4.43 -13.38
N ARG A 117 5.39 -4.84 -14.19
CA ARG A 117 5.53 -6.03 -15.03
C ARG A 117 6.77 -5.79 -15.87
N GLU A 118 7.74 -6.71 -15.84
CA GLU A 118 8.77 -6.72 -16.86
C GLU A 118 8.06 -6.59 -18.21
N ALA A 119 8.46 -5.61 -19.01
CA ALA A 119 8.04 -5.59 -20.41
C ALA A 119 8.34 -7.00 -20.96
N PRO A 120 7.44 -7.64 -21.71
CA PRO A 120 7.71 -8.95 -22.26
C PRO A 120 9.06 -8.87 -22.97
N ASN A 121 10.04 -9.63 -22.46
CA ASN A 121 11.39 -9.65 -22.99
C ASN A 121 11.27 -9.83 -24.50
N ALA A 122 11.61 -8.79 -25.26
CA ALA A 122 11.79 -8.91 -26.69
C ALA A 122 12.97 -9.88 -26.84
N GLY A 123 12.64 -11.14 -27.12
CA GLY A 123 13.62 -12.21 -27.26
C GLY A 123 14.75 -11.76 -28.16
N VAL A 124 15.97 -11.81 -27.63
CA VAL A 124 17.22 -11.68 -28.38
C VAL A 124 17.69 -13.07 -28.75
#